data_AF-A0A7S2CVB8-F1
#
_entry.id   AF-A0A7S2CVB8-F1
#
_cell.length_a   1.000
_cell.length_b   1.000
_cell.length_c   1.000
_cell.angle_alpha   90.00
_cell.angle_beta   90.00
_cell.angle_gamma   90.00
#
_symmetry.space_group_name_H-M   'P 1'
#
loop_
_entity.id
_entity.type
_entity.pdbx_description
1 polymer ?
#
loop_
_entity_poly.entity_id
_entity_poly.type
_entity_poly.pdbx_seq_one_letter_code
_entity_poly.pdbx_strand_id
1 'polypeptide(L)'
;EKCRPHQRVFAEDVNVAHCLKVNGVVPYDTRDSAGGERYHPFTPANHLGWRPPAKRKPDGSSPDWYENYNQPWGLKLGLECCSPQSVAFHYVKPDLMPHLNALLFDCPRP
;
A
#
# COMPACT_ATOMS: atom_id res chain seq x y z
N GLU A 1 -15.92 10.82 18.28
CA GLU A 1 -14.93 11.81 17.76
C GLU A 1 -15.44 12.40 16.45
N LYS A 2 -15.00 13.62 16.06
CA LYS A 2 -15.45 14.33 14.85
C LYS A 2 -14.41 14.29 13.72
N CYS A 3 -14.86 14.40 12.47
CA CYS A 3 -13.99 14.57 11.29
C CYS A 3 -13.17 15.87 11.35
N ARG A 4 -12.07 15.93 10.58
CA ARG A 4 -11.09 17.04 10.61
C ARG A 4 -10.84 17.67 9.23
N PRO A 5 -11.86 18.23 8.56
CA PRO A 5 -11.77 18.66 7.15
C PRO A 5 -10.81 19.84 6.90
N HIS A 6 -10.46 20.60 7.93
CA HIS A 6 -9.56 21.76 7.82
C HIS A 6 -8.14 21.47 8.33
N GLN A 7 -7.87 20.25 8.82
CA GLN A 7 -6.55 19.88 9.28
C GLN A 7 -5.61 19.66 8.08
N ARG A 8 -4.44 20.29 8.11
CA ARG A 8 -3.39 20.13 7.09
C ARG A 8 -2.26 19.26 7.67
N VAL A 9 -2.07 18.09 7.09
CA VAL A 9 -1.03 17.12 7.45
C VAL A 9 -0.55 16.42 6.18
N PHE A 10 0.61 15.78 6.23
CA PHE A 10 1.14 14.94 5.15
C PHE A 10 0.44 13.57 5.01
N ALA A 11 -0.43 13.24 5.95
CA ALA A 11 -1.20 11.99 6.01
C ALA A 11 -2.70 12.32 6.05
N GLU A 12 -3.14 13.10 5.08
CA GLU A 12 -4.53 13.52 4.91
C GLU A 12 -5.46 12.33 4.65
N ASP A 13 -4.94 11.28 4.02
CA ASP A 13 -5.59 9.98 3.82
C ASP A 13 -5.99 9.32 5.15
N VAL A 14 -5.16 9.42 6.20
CA VAL A 14 -5.49 8.96 7.56
C VAL A 14 -6.67 9.75 8.12
N ASN A 15 -6.75 11.06 7.84
CA ASN A 15 -7.89 11.88 8.26
C ASN A 15 -9.17 11.54 7.49
N VAL A 16 -9.07 11.25 6.19
CA VAL A 16 -10.20 10.77 5.39
C VAL A 16 -10.68 9.41 5.91
N ALA A 17 -9.77 8.46 6.13
CA ALA A 17 -10.08 7.13 6.67
C ALA A 17 -10.70 7.20 8.06
N HIS A 18 -10.20 8.07 8.94
CA HIS A 18 -10.80 8.34 10.25
C HIS A 18 -12.24 8.85 10.10
N CYS A 19 -12.47 9.84 9.22
CA CYS A 19 -13.80 10.38 9.01
C CYS A 19 -14.79 9.33 8.46
N LEU A 20 -14.35 8.47 7.54
CA LEU A 20 -15.16 7.34 7.07
C LEU A 20 -15.53 6.42 8.23
N LYS A 21 -14.56 6.05 9.07
CA LYS A 21 -14.76 5.18 10.23
C LYS A 21 -15.73 5.77 11.25
N VAL A 22 -15.64 7.07 11.57
CA VAL A 22 -16.58 7.68 12.55
C VAL A 22 -18.02 7.73 12.03
N ASN A 23 -18.21 7.66 10.71
CA ASN A 23 -19.52 7.57 10.06
C ASN A 23 -19.93 6.12 9.74
N GLY A 24 -19.26 5.13 10.33
CA GLY A 24 -19.60 3.71 10.16
C GLY A 24 -19.18 3.10 8.82
N VAL A 25 -18.39 3.82 8.01
CA VAL A 25 -17.84 3.29 6.77
C VAL A 25 -16.51 2.61 7.06
N VAL A 26 -16.42 1.32 6.78
CA VAL A 26 -15.23 0.49 7.00
C VAL A 26 -14.61 0.07 5.67
N PRO A 27 -13.27 -0.08 5.60
CA PRO A 27 -12.62 -0.55 4.38
C PRO A 27 -13.05 -1.98 4.05
N TYR A 28 -13.19 -2.26 2.76
CA TYR A 28 -13.39 -3.60 2.22
C TYR A 28 -12.04 -4.20 1.80
N ASP A 29 -11.88 -5.51 1.90
CA ASP A 29 -10.67 -6.19 1.43
C ASP A 29 -10.59 -6.09 -0.10
N THR A 30 -9.64 -5.31 -0.58
CA THR A 30 -9.42 -5.09 -2.02
C THR A 30 -8.28 -5.93 -2.56
N ARG A 31 -7.81 -6.97 -1.89
CA ARG A 31 -6.82 -7.90 -2.45
C ARG A 31 -7.44 -8.78 -3.53
N ASP A 32 -6.60 -9.45 -4.32
CA ASP A 32 -7.07 -10.46 -5.27
C ASP A 32 -7.46 -11.78 -4.57
N SER A 33 -7.93 -12.76 -5.33
CA SER A 33 -8.35 -14.07 -4.79
C SER A 33 -7.20 -14.86 -4.15
N ALA A 34 -5.95 -14.55 -4.49
CA ALA A 34 -4.78 -15.14 -3.86
C ALA A 34 -4.34 -14.33 -2.62
N GLY A 35 -4.93 -13.17 -2.34
CA GLY A 35 -4.55 -12.27 -1.24
C GLY A 35 -3.40 -11.33 -1.59
N GLY A 36 -3.12 -11.09 -2.87
CA GLY A 36 -2.14 -10.12 -3.34
C GLY A 36 -2.67 -8.69 -3.33
N GLU A 37 -1.85 -7.73 -2.89
CA GLU A 37 -2.20 -6.31 -2.85
C GLU A 37 -2.38 -5.73 -4.27
N ARG A 38 -3.32 -4.80 -4.43
CA ARG A 38 -3.61 -4.14 -5.72
C ARG A 38 -3.29 -2.64 -5.75
N TYR A 39 -3.26 -1.98 -4.60
CA TYR A 39 -2.91 -0.56 -4.45
C TYR A 39 -1.68 -0.44 -3.57
N HIS A 40 -0.62 0.14 -4.13
CA HIS A 40 0.72 0.04 -3.56
C HIS A 40 1.27 1.42 -3.17
N PRO A 41 1.58 1.66 -1.88
CA PRO A 41 2.13 2.94 -1.43
C PRO A 41 3.61 3.14 -1.80
N PHE A 42 4.27 2.14 -2.40
CA PHE A 42 5.64 2.24 -2.86
C PHE A 42 5.78 1.84 -4.32
N THR A 43 6.99 2.02 -4.86
CA THR A 43 7.33 1.54 -6.21
C THR A 43 7.36 0.00 -6.27
N PRO A 44 7.24 -0.61 -7.46
CA PRO A 44 7.33 -2.07 -7.60
C PRO A 44 8.61 -2.66 -6.99
N ALA A 45 9.76 -2.01 -7.21
CA ALA A 45 11.05 -2.47 -6.67
C ALA A 45 11.08 -2.40 -5.14
N ASN A 46 10.49 -1.36 -4.54
CA ASN A 46 10.40 -1.25 -3.10
C ASN A 46 9.53 -2.36 -2.50
N HIS A 47 8.37 -2.68 -3.08
CA HIS A 47 7.53 -3.78 -2.58
C HIS A 47 8.22 -5.14 -2.66
N LEU A 48 8.93 -5.42 -3.75
CA LEU A 48 9.72 -6.64 -3.91
C LEU A 48 10.82 -6.75 -2.83
N GLY A 49 11.49 -5.62 -2.55
CA GLY A 49 12.59 -5.53 -1.60
C GLY A 49 12.17 -5.31 -0.14
N TRP A 50 10.92 -4.96 0.15
CA TRP A 50 10.50 -4.55 1.48
C TRP A 50 10.57 -5.72 2.47
N ARG A 51 11.02 -5.44 3.70
CA ARG A 51 11.11 -6.40 4.79
C ARG A 51 10.62 -5.76 6.09
N PRO A 52 9.89 -6.51 6.95
CA PRO A 52 9.48 -6.01 8.25
C PRO A 52 10.67 -5.54 9.10
N PRO A 53 10.51 -4.47 9.90
CA PRO A 53 11.54 -4.06 10.85
C PRO A 53 11.87 -5.19 11.84
N ALA A 54 13.16 -5.43 12.05
CA ALA A 54 13.61 -6.48 12.98
C ALA A 54 13.28 -6.18 14.46
N LYS A 55 13.21 -4.88 14.82
CA LYS A 55 12.89 -4.45 16.18
C LYS A 55 11.42 -4.06 16.29
N ARG A 56 10.74 -4.58 17.30
CA ARG A 56 9.37 -4.20 17.68
C ARG A 56 9.39 -3.09 18.72
N LYS A 57 8.30 -2.34 18.81
CA LYS A 57 8.04 -1.42 19.92
C LYS A 57 7.81 -2.23 21.21
N PRO A 58 7.91 -1.60 22.40
CA PRO A 58 7.70 -2.28 23.68
C PRO A 58 6.32 -2.95 23.82
N ASP A 59 5.31 -2.43 23.13
CA ASP A 59 3.94 -2.98 23.08
C ASP A 59 3.76 -4.12 22.04
N GLY A 60 4.85 -4.54 21.38
CA GLY A 60 4.84 -5.58 20.35
C GLY A 60 4.48 -5.09 18.95
N SER A 61 4.02 -3.84 18.78
CA SER A 61 3.65 -3.30 17.47
C SER A 61 4.87 -2.97 16.60
N SER A 62 4.65 -2.87 15.28
CA SER A 62 5.72 -2.47 14.37
C SER A 62 6.04 -0.99 14.52
N PRO A 63 7.31 -0.56 14.39
CA PRO A 63 7.61 0.85 14.19
C PRO A 63 7.20 1.34 12.80
N ASP A 64 6.98 0.44 11.84
CA ASP A 64 6.63 0.78 10.46
C ASP A 64 5.10 0.88 10.28
N TRP A 65 4.65 1.98 9.70
CA TRP A 65 3.23 2.23 9.48
C TRP A 65 2.62 1.26 8.47
N TYR A 66 3.35 0.87 7.42
CA TYR A 66 2.84 0.01 6.35
C TYR A 66 2.52 -1.38 6.90
N GLU A 67 3.35 -1.89 7.81
CA GLU A 67 3.03 -3.12 8.52
C GLU A 67 1.84 -2.96 9.46
N ASN A 68 1.78 -1.87 10.24
CA ASN A 68 0.70 -1.64 11.18
C ASN A 68 -0.68 -1.53 10.50
N TYR A 69 -0.77 -0.81 9.39
CA TYR A 69 -2.03 -0.64 8.66
C TYR A 69 -2.48 -1.91 7.92
N ASN A 70 -1.57 -2.84 7.65
CA ASN A 70 -1.89 -4.12 7.01
C ASN A 70 -2.10 -5.29 7.98
N GLN A 71 -1.98 -5.07 9.30
CA GLN A 71 -2.20 -6.11 10.31
C GLN A 71 -3.52 -6.91 10.16
N PRO A 72 -4.68 -6.31 9.81
CA PRO A 72 -5.93 -7.06 9.67
C PRO A 72 -5.90 -8.16 8.60
N TRP A 73 -5.03 -8.00 7.60
CA TRP A 73 -4.99 -8.85 6.40
C TRP A 73 -3.67 -9.61 6.24
N GLY A 74 -2.61 -9.13 6.89
CA GLY A 74 -1.24 -9.61 6.73
C GLY A 74 -0.58 -9.10 5.45
N LEU A 75 0.76 -9.01 5.48
CA LEU A 75 1.57 -8.65 4.33
C LEU A 75 2.15 -9.89 3.67
N LYS A 76 2.01 -9.98 2.35
CA LYS A 76 2.81 -10.90 1.55
C LYS A 76 4.08 -10.18 1.08
N LEU A 77 5.18 -10.91 0.96
CA LEU A 77 6.50 -10.34 0.69
C LEU A 77 7.12 -10.92 -0.58
N GLY A 78 8.11 -10.21 -1.11
CA GLY A 78 8.85 -10.69 -2.28
C GLY A 78 7.94 -10.86 -3.50
N LEU A 79 8.10 -11.96 -4.23
CA LEU A 79 7.31 -12.24 -5.43
C LEU A 79 5.83 -12.51 -5.13
N GLU A 80 5.47 -12.78 -3.87
CA GLU A 80 4.10 -13.03 -3.47
C GLU A 80 3.36 -11.76 -3.02
N CYS A 81 4.06 -10.62 -2.88
CA CYS A 81 3.48 -9.39 -2.31
C CYS A 81 2.24 -8.89 -3.06
N CYS A 82 2.32 -8.98 -4.38
CA CYS A 82 1.63 -8.05 -5.23
C CYS A 82 0.83 -8.82 -6.25
N SER A 83 -0.41 -8.40 -6.44
CA SER A 83 -1.28 -9.01 -7.42
C SER A 83 -0.68 -8.84 -8.83
N PRO A 84 -0.75 -9.87 -9.70
CA PRO A 84 -0.50 -9.67 -11.14
C PRO A 84 -1.48 -8.67 -11.77
N GLN A 85 -2.60 -8.39 -11.09
CA GLN A 85 -3.59 -7.37 -11.47
C GLN A 85 -3.48 -6.11 -10.59
N SER A 86 -2.25 -5.70 -10.29
CA SER A 86 -1.98 -4.44 -9.57
C SER A 86 -2.55 -3.24 -10.34
N VAL A 87 -3.15 -2.30 -9.61
CA VAL A 87 -3.83 -1.13 -10.18
C VAL A 87 -2.93 0.10 -10.18
N ALA A 88 -2.22 0.36 -9.09
CA ALA A 88 -1.41 1.57 -8.95
C ALA A 88 -0.21 1.37 -8.01
N PHE A 89 0.89 2.08 -8.32
CA PHE A 89 2.08 2.20 -7.50
C PHE A 89 2.39 3.68 -7.23
N HIS A 90 2.71 4.02 -5.99
CA HIS A 90 3.04 5.38 -5.59
C HIS A 90 4.57 5.64 -5.67
N TYR A 91 4.97 6.92 -5.63
CA TYR A 91 6.36 7.39 -5.70
C TYR A 91 7.14 6.96 -6.95
N VAL A 92 6.45 6.55 -8.02
CA VAL A 92 7.07 6.28 -9.32
C VAL A 92 7.52 7.61 -9.92
N LYS A 93 8.81 7.70 -10.28
CA LYS A 93 9.36 8.90 -10.91
C LYS A 93 8.83 9.09 -12.34
N PRO A 94 8.71 10.34 -12.83
CA PRO A 94 8.17 10.60 -14.17
C PRO A 94 8.91 9.89 -15.31
N ASP A 95 10.23 9.74 -15.21
CA ASP A 95 11.06 9.03 -16.18
C ASP A 95 10.86 7.50 -16.14
N LEU A 96 10.54 6.93 -14.98
CA LEU A 96 10.27 5.50 -14.83
C LEU A 96 8.87 5.11 -15.36
N MET A 97 7.89 6.00 -15.31
CA MET A 97 6.53 5.73 -15.78
C MET A 97 6.47 5.18 -17.24
N PRO A 98 7.09 5.82 -18.26
CA PRO A 98 7.06 5.28 -19.63
C PRO A 98 7.80 3.95 -19.76
N HIS A 99 8.85 3.71 -18.97
CA HIS A 99 9.54 2.41 -18.96
C HIS A 99 8.63 1.30 -18.42
N LEU A 100 7.91 1.55 -17.32
CA LEU A 100 6.94 0.59 -16.79
C LEU A 100 5.79 0.34 -17.78
N ASN A 101 5.30 1.39 -18.46
CA ASN A 101 4.30 1.24 -19.51
C ASN A 101 4.80 0.33 -20.63
N ALA A 102 6.00 0.60 -21.15
CA ALA A 102 6.59 -0.17 -22.22
C ALA A 102 6.77 -1.65 -21.84
N LEU A 103 7.26 -1.93 -20.63
CA LEU A 103 7.41 -3.29 -20.11
C LEU A 103 6.08 -4.06 -20.01
N LEU A 104 4.99 -3.36 -19.68
CA LEU A 104 3.68 -3.98 -19.50
C LEU A 104 2.92 -4.20 -20.81
N PHE A 105 3.04 -3.27 -21.76
CA PHE A 105 2.15 -3.21 -22.92
C PHE A 105 2.86 -3.29 -24.28
N ASP A 106 4.11 -2.83 -24.37
CA ASP A 106 4.78 -2.64 -25.67
C ASP A 106 5.89 -3.67 -25.93
N CYS A 107 6.49 -4.26 -24.88
CA CYS A 107 7.53 -5.26 -25.02
C CYS A 107 6.95 -6.64 -25.41
N PRO A 108 7.48 -7.33 -26.44
CA PRO A 108 7.10 -8.70 -26.75
C PRO A 108 7.41 -9.60 -25.55
N ARG A 109 6.42 -10.40 -25.13
CA ARG A 109 6.68 -11.47 -24.16
C ARG A 109 7.57 -12.54 -24.84
N PRO A 110 8.63 -13.01 -24.16
CA PRO A 110 9.45 -14.11 -24.68
C PRO A 110 8.64 -15.41 -24.84
#